data_AF-A0A8J6Z1Y4-F1
#
_entry.id   AF-A0A8J6Z1Y4-F1
#
_cell.length_a   1.000
_cell.length_b   1.000
_cell.length_c   1.000
_cell.angle_alpha   90.00
_cell.angle_beta   90.00
_cell.angle_gamma   90.00
#
_symmetry.space_group_name_H-M   'P 1'
#
loop_
_entity.id
_entity.type
_entity.pdbx_description
1 polymer ?
#
loop_
_entity_poly.entity_id
_entity_poly.type
_entity_poly.pdbx_seq_one_letter_code
_entity_poly.pdbx_strand_id
1 'polypeptide(L)' 'MRKKYETDLTDEQWDVIAPLFVNMRKRKWDKRELVNAVLYLVKTGCQWRNLPHDFPPVFTVHSFYRRARLNGL' A
#
# COMPACT_ATOMS: atom_id res chain seq x y z
N MET A 1 -10.42 1.49 12.54
CA MET A 1 -9.11 2.07 12.15
C MET A 1 -8.05 1.12 12.67
N ARG A 2 -7.14 0.61 11.82
CA ARG A 2 -6.13 -0.36 12.28
C ARG A 2 -5.02 0.34 13.05
N LYS A 3 -4.27 -0.42 13.86
CA LYS A 3 -3.09 0.11 14.54
C LYS A 3 -2.02 0.41 13.49
N LYS A 4 -1.39 1.57 13.60
CA LYS A 4 -0.32 2.00 12.70
C LYS A 4 0.91 1.09 12.89
N TYR A 5 1.52 0.66 11.79
CA TYR A 5 2.83 0.01 11.79
C TYR A 5 3.93 1.07 11.68
N GLU A 6 5.14 0.75 12.12
CA GLU A 6 6.30 1.63 11.95
C GLU A 6 6.66 1.88 10.48
N THR A 7 6.22 1.00 9.58
CA THR A 7 6.41 1.12 8.13
C THR A 7 5.37 2.01 7.46
N ASP A 8 4.33 2.43 8.17
CA ASP A 8 3.28 3.26 7.61
C ASP A 8 3.75 4.71 7.46
N LEU A 9 3.36 5.32 6.35
CA LEU A 9 3.68 6.71 6.08
C LEU A 9 3.07 7.64 7.11
N THR A 10 3.81 8.69 7.48
CA THR A 10 3.22 9.86 8.16
C THR A 10 2.28 10.60 7.22
N ASP A 11 1.49 11.52 7.76
CA ASP A 11 0.57 12.31 6.93
C ASP A 11 1.36 13.20 5.97
N GLU A 12 2.47 13.79 6.43
CA GLU A 12 3.34 14.63 5.61
C GLU A 12 4.00 13.83 4.48
N GLN A 13 4.47 12.61 4.77
CA GLN A 13 5.03 11.73 3.74
C GLN A 13 3.96 11.30 2.73
N TRP A 14 2.74 11.05 3.21
CA TRP A 14 1.63 10.70 2.33
C TRP A 14 1.27 11.86 1.40
N ASP A 15 1.23 13.09 1.91
CA ASP A 15 0.87 14.28 1.12
C ASP A 15 1.82 14.52 -0.06
N VAL A 16 3.09 14.14 0.08
CA VAL A 16 4.07 14.20 -1.03
C VAL A 16 3.72 13.23 -2.16
N ILE A 17 3.25 12.02 -1.86
CA ILE A 17 3.01 10.97 -2.86
C ILE A 17 1.55 10.84 -3.27
N ALA A 18 0.60 11.34 -2.47
CA ALA A 18 -0.83 11.30 -2.75
C ALA A 18 -1.20 11.82 -4.16
N PRO A 19 -0.55 12.89 -4.68
CA PRO A 19 -0.76 13.37 -6.05
C PRO A 19 -0.52 12.31 -7.14
N LEU A 20 0.35 11.32 -6.92
CA LEU A 20 0.60 10.25 -7.89
C LEU A 20 -0.62 9.33 -8.10
N PHE A 21 -1.58 9.36 -7.18
CA PHE A 21 -2.74 8.48 -7.19
C PHE A 21 -4.04 9.17 -7.66
N VAL A 22 -4.03 10.49 -7.94
CA VAL A 22 -5.25 11.27 -8.23
C VAL A 22 -5.98 10.80 -9.49
N ASN A 23 -5.22 10.38 -10.50
CA ASN A 23 -5.78 9.87 -11.77
C ASN A 23 -6.05 8.37 -11.74
N MET A 24 -5.78 7.69 -10.63
CA MET A 24 -6.11 6.28 -10.51
C MET A 24 -7.58 6.09 -10.17
N ARG A 25 -8.24 5.16 -10.87
CA ARG A 25 -9.62 4.77 -10.56
C ARG A 25 -9.77 4.45 -9.07
N LYS A 26 -10.73 5.13 -8.43
CA LYS A 26 -11.17 4.82 -7.06
C LYS A 26 -11.60 3.36 -6.99
N ARG A 27 -11.03 2.64 -6.02
CA ARG A 27 -11.31 1.22 -5.74
C ARG A 27 -11.92 1.12 -4.34
N LYS A 28 -12.37 -0.09 -3.98
CA LYS A 28 -12.87 -0.39 -2.63
C LYS A 28 -11.87 -0.06 -1.52
N TRP A 29 -10.57 -0.18 -1.81
CA TRP A 29 -9.50 0.00 -0.84
C TRP A 29 -8.81 1.34 -1.02
N ASP A 30 -8.53 1.98 0.10
CA ASP A 30 -7.80 3.24 0.16
C ASP A 30 -6.37 3.08 -0.40
N LYS A 31 -5.89 4.10 -1.10
CA LYS A 31 -4.57 4.05 -1.77
C LYS A 31 -3.44 4.08 -0.75
N ARG A 32 -3.58 4.82 0.34
CA ARG A 32 -2.60 4.87 1.42
C ARG A 32 -2.46 3.52 2.07
N GLU A 33 -3.57 2.83 2.31
CA GLU A 33 -3.54 1.48 2.88
C GLU A 33 -2.87 0.46 1.96
N LEU A 34 -3.07 0.58 0.64
CA LEU A 34 -2.35 -0.26 -0.32
C LEU A 34 -0.85 0.04 -0.35
N VAL A 35 -0.46 1.31 -0.27
CA VAL A 35 0.97 1.70 -0.20
C VAL A 35 1.60 1.24 1.10
N ASN A 36 0.96 1.47 2.24
CA ASN A 36 1.40 1.03 3.56
C ASN A 36 1.61 -0.51 3.59
N ALA A 37 0.69 -1.28 3.01
CA ALA A 37 0.84 -2.74 2.90
C ALA A 37 2.06 -3.15 2.07
N VAL A 38 2.33 -2.45 0.96
CA VAL A 38 3.53 -2.69 0.13
C VAL A 38 4.81 -2.31 0.89
N LEU A 39 4.82 -1.16 1.57
CA LEU A 39 5.97 -0.73 2.37
C LEU A 39 6.27 -1.71 3.50
N TYR A 40 5.24 -2.23 4.17
CA TYR A 40 5.37 -3.28 5.17
C TYR A 40 6.08 -4.51 4.59
N LEU A 41 5.60 -5.02 3.43
CA LEU A 41 6.20 -6.16 2.75
C LEU A 41 7.66 -5.92 2.37
N VAL A 42 7.97 -4.76 1.78
CA VAL A 42 9.32 -4.42 1.31
C VAL A 42 10.28 -4.25 2.49
N LYS A 43 9.84 -3.63 3.58
CA LYS A 43 10.68 -3.37 4.75
C LYS A 43 10.91 -4.61 5.60
N THR A 44 9.90 -5.45 5.79
CA THR A 44 9.98 -6.65 6.62
C THR A 44 10.47 -7.88 5.87
N GLY A 45 10.33 -7.91 4.54
CA GLY A 45 10.63 -9.08 3.71
C GLY A 45 9.67 -10.25 3.93
N CYS A 46 8.50 -10.03 4.55
CA CYS A 46 7.58 -11.13 4.82
C CYS A 46 6.99 -11.71 3.53
N GLN A 47 6.61 -12.99 3.59
CA GLN A 47 5.94 -13.63 2.45
C GLN A 47 4.57 -12.99 2.23
N TRP A 48 4.15 -12.87 0.97
CA TRP A 48 2.84 -12.30 0.60
C TRP A 48 1.66 -12.88 1.39
N ARG A 49 1.63 -14.21 1.58
CA ARG A 49 0.55 -14.89 2.31
C ARG A 49 0.55 -14.61 3.82
N ASN A 50 1.65 -14.06 4.34
CA ASN A 50 1.81 -13.68 5.74
C ASN A 50 1.60 -12.18 5.95
N LEU A 51 1.05 -11.46 4.95
CA LEU A 51 0.63 -10.08 5.16
C LEU A 51 -0.42 -10.05 6.28
N PRO A 52 -0.27 -9.15 7.28
CA PRO A 52 -1.24 -9.02 8.36
C PRO A 52 -2.68 -8.83 7.87
N HIS A 53 -3.64 -9.44 8.57
CA HIS A 53 -5.05 -9.48 8.18
C HIS A 53 -5.78 -8.12 8.27
N ASP A 54 -5.18 -7.13 8.93
CA ASP A 54 -5.69 -5.77 9.02
C ASP A 54 -5.39 -4.91 7.79
N PHE A 55 -4.48 -5.36 6.92
CA PHE A 55 -4.28 -4.78 5.60
C PHE A 55 -5.34 -5.23 4.58
N PRO A 56 -5.47 -4.51 3.44
CA PRO A 56 -6.25 -5.00 2.32
C PRO A 56 -5.84 -6.43 1.90
N PRO A 57 -6.75 -7.24 1.34
CA PRO A 57 -6.48 -8.62 0.98
C PRO A 57 -5.23 -8.76 0.10
N VAL A 58 -4.39 -9.76 0.40
CA VAL A 58 -3.10 -10.01 -0.26
C VAL A 58 -3.16 -9.90 -1.79
N PHE A 59 -4.19 -10.46 -2.42
CA PHE A 59 -4.35 -10.40 -3.89
C PHE A 59 -4.60 -8.98 -4.41
N THR A 60 -5.28 -8.15 -3.63
CA THR A 60 -5.49 -6.72 -3.93
C THR A 60 -4.17 -5.97 -3.84
N VAL A 61 -3.42 -6.17 -2.76
CA VAL A 61 -2.11 -5.54 -2.54
C VAL A 61 -1.12 -5.96 -3.63
N HIS A 62 -1.03 -7.25 -3.93
CA HIS A 62 -0.20 -7.77 -5.01
C HIS A 62 -0.59 -7.20 -6.39
N SER A 63 -1.89 -7.12 -6.69
CA SER A 63 -2.37 -6.52 -7.95
C SER A 63 -2.06 -5.02 -8.05
N PHE A 64 -2.09 -4.31 -6.91
CA PHE A 64 -1.68 -2.91 -6.84
C PHE A 64 -0.18 -2.76 -7.08
N TYR A 65 0.65 -3.49 -6.31
CA TYR A 65 2.11 -3.51 -6.45
C TYR A 65 2.55 -3.83 -7.88
N ARG A 66 2.02 -4.91 -8.48
CA ARG A 66 2.36 -5.31 -9.84
C ARG A 66 2.06 -4.20 -10.86
N ARG A 67 0.93 -3.51 -10.72
CA ARG A 67 0.60 -2.39 -11.61
C ARG A 67 1.49 -1.19 -11.37
N ALA A 68 1.77 -0.81 -10.13
CA ALA A 68 2.67 0.29 -9.82
C ALA A 68 4.05 0.05 -10.45
N ARG A 69 4.63 -1.13 -10.20
CA ARG A 69 5.92 -1.56 -10.75
C ARG A 69 5.97 -1.53 -12.29
N LEU A 70 4.90 -1.92 -12.97
CA LEU A 70 4.84 -1.91 -14.45
C LEU A 70 4.70 -0.51 -15.04
N ASN A 71 4.11 0.43 -14.30
CA ASN A 71 3.89 1.80 -14.76
C ASN A 71 4.98 2.78 -14.28
N GLY A 72 6.01 2.29 -13.58
CA GLY A 72 7.08 3.14 -13.03
C GLY A 72 6.63 4.03 -11.88
N LEU A 73 5.64 3.57 -11.11
CA LEU A 73 5.17 4.21 -9.89
C LEU A 73 5.89 3.66 -8.66
#